data_AF-A0A3B8JYS3-F1
#
_entry.id   AF-A0A3B8JYS3-F1
#
_cell.length_a   1.000
_cell.length_b   1.000
_cell.length_c   1.000
_cell.angle_alpha   90.00
_cell.angle_beta   90.00
_cell.angle_gamma   90.00
#
_symmetry.space_group_name_H-M   'P 1'
#
loop_
_entity.id
_entity.type
_entity.pdbx_description
1 polymer ?
#
loop_
_entity_poly.entity_id
_entity_poly.type
_entity_poly.pdbx_seq_one_letter_code
_entity_poly.pdbx_strand_id
1 'polypeptide(L)'
;MKGVKPMSWKNIEDAYPLSPMQQGMLFHSLYAPESGVYFGQIICTLHGTLNISAFEQACQRVVDRHPILRTAFVWENLEKPLQVVGQRVKLPLKQ
;
A
#
# COMPACT_ATOMS: atom_id res chain seq x y z
N MET A 1 5.22 8.11 13.28
CA MET A 1 5.23 8.01 11.80
C MET A 1 6.02 9.18 11.20
N LYS A 2 7.36 9.11 11.17
CA LYS A 2 8.20 10.11 10.49
C LYS A 2 8.80 9.43 9.26
N GLY A 3 8.46 9.86 8.04
CA GLY A 3 9.17 9.44 6.83
C GLY A 3 8.35 9.10 5.59
N VAL A 4 7.02 9.05 5.64
CA VAL A 4 6.22 8.86 4.41
C VAL A 4 5.99 10.22 3.77
N LYS A 5 6.61 10.43 2.60
CA LYS A 5 6.40 11.65 1.81
C LYS A 5 4.94 11.64 1.31
N PRO A 6 4.15 12.69 1.55
CA PRO A 6 2.77 12.72 1.07
C PRO A 6 2.74 12.58 -0.45
N MET A 7 1.73 11.86 -0.94
CA MET A 7 1.55 11.66 -2.37
C MET A 7 1.36 13.01 -3.05
N SER A 8 2.12 13.26 -4.13
CA SER A 8 1.96 14.49 -4.91
C SER A 8 0.58 14.52 -5.57
N TRP A 9 -0.08 15.68 -5.60
CA TRP A 9 -1.34 15.89 -6.33
C TRP A 9 -1.28 15.42 -7.79
N LYS A 10 -0.11 15.56 -8.44
CA LYS A 10 0.11 15.10 -9.82
C LYS A 10 0.09 13.57 -9.97
N ASN A 11 0.28 12.84 -8.88
CA ASN A 11 0.31 11.39 -8.84
C ASN A 11 -1.00 10.80 -8.30
N ILE A 12 -2.05 11.59 -8.07
CA ILE A 12 -3.35 11.07 -7.64
C ILE A 12 -4.14 10.65 -8.88
N GLU A 13 -4.69 9.45 -8.84
CA GLU A 13 -5.58 8.89 -9.85
C GLU A 13 -7.04 9.06 -9.43
N ASP A 14 -7.38 8.70 -8.20
CA ASP A 14 -8.74 8.81 -7.66
C ASP A 14 -8.73 8.84 -6.11
N ALA A 15 -9.86 9.20 -5.50
CA ALA A 15 -10.06 9.22 -4.06
C ALA A 15 -11.50 8.85 -3.68
N TYR A 16 -11.64 7.95 -2.70
CA TYR A 16 -12.95 7.46 -2.24
C TYR A 16 -13.06 7.41 -0.72
N PRO A 17 -14.27 7.38 -0.14
CA PRO A 17 -14.47 7.02 1.26
C PRO A 17 -13.99 5.59 1.57
N LEU A 18 -13.60 5.35 2.82
CA LEU A 18 -13.33 4.00 3.31
C LEU A 18 -14.64 3.23 3.55
N SER A 19 -14.62 1.93 3.29
CA SER A 19 -15.66 1.02 3.77
C SER A 19 -15.68 0.93 5.30
N PRO A 20 -16.79 0.50 5.93
CA PRO A 20 -16.84 0.33 7.39
C PRO A 20 -15.71 -0.55 7.95
N MET A 21 -15.36 -1.63 7.23
CA MET A 21 -14.26 -2.51 7.64
C MET A 21 -12.90 -1.80 7.55
N GLN A 22 -12.64 -1.05 6.47
CA GLN A 22 -11.40 -0.28 6.34
C GLN A 22 -11.28 0.79 7.44
N GLN A 23 -12.40 1.43 7.83
CA GLN A 23 -12.41 2.40 8.94
C GLN A 23 -12.04 1.73 10.28
N GLY A 24 -12.62 0.56 10.58
CA GLY A 24 -12.28 -0.21 11.78
C GLY A 24 -10.81 -0.64 11.80
N MET A 25 -10.29 -1.12 10.67
CA MET A 25 -8.88 -1.48 10.53
C MET A 25 -7.96 -0.28 10.76
N LEU A 26 -8.26 0.86 10.13
CA LEU A 26 -7.47 2.09 10.29
C LEU A 26 -7.45 2.55 11.76
N PHE A 27 -8.60 2.59 12.42
CA PHE A 27 -8.70 2.97 13.82
C PHE A 27 -7.81 2.07 14.71
N HIS A 28 -7.93 0.75 14.57
CA HIS A 28 -7.13 -0.20 15.35
C HIS A 28 -5.63 -0.08 15.07
N SER A 29 -5.22 0.10 13.80
CA SER A 29 -3.81 0.30 13.43
C SER A 29 -3.22 1.60 14.02
N LEU A 30 -4.03 2.64 14.21
CA LEU A 30 -3.60 3.89 14.86
C LEU A 30 -3.58 3.78 16.39
N TYR A 31 -4.55 3.06 16.97
CA TYR A 31 -4.65 2.87 18.42
C TYR A 31 -3.57 1.94 18.98
N ALA A 32 -3.23 0.88 18.25
CA ALA A 32 -2.24 -0.12 18.65
C ALA A 32 -1.27 -0.44 17.47
N PRO A 33 -0.34 0.48 17.15
CA PRO A 33 0.52 0.38 15.96
C PRO A 33 1.44 -0.86 15.98
N GLU A 34 1.83 -1.32 17.16
CA GLU A 34 2.70 -2.48 17.34
C GLU A 34 1.93 -3.83 17.35
N SER A 35 0.60 -3.82 17.23
CA SER A 35 -0.21 -5.05 17.33
C SER A 35 0.03 -6.03 16.18
N GLY A 36 0.34 -5.53 14.98
CA GLY A 36 0.53 -6.35 13.78
C GLY A 36 -0.70 -7.14 13.31
N VAL A 37 -1.88 -6.95 13.91
CA VAL A 37 -3.06 -7.82 13.71
C VAL A 37 -3.57 -7.85 12.25
N TYR A 38 -3.28 -6.80 11.47
CA TYR A 38 -3.64 -6.71 10.05
C TYR A 38 -2.44 -6.87 9.11
N PHE A 39 -1.31 -7.34 9.62
CA PHE A 39 -0.12 -7.59 8.81
C PHE A 39 -0.06 -9.06 8.39
N GLY A 40 -0.23 -9.31 7.09
CA GLY A 40 -0.05 -10.63 6.49
C GLY A 40 1.35 -10.79 5.91
N GLN A 41 2.03 -11.89 6.23
CA GLN A 41 3.33 -12.25 5.66
C GLN A 41 3.25 -13.60 4.95
N ILE A 42 3.69 -13.63 3.69
CA ILE A 42 3.81 -14.84 2.89
C ILE A 42 5.30 -15.03 2.58
N ILE A 43 5.82 -16.23 2.83
CA ILE A 43 7.19 -16.62 2.53
C ILE A 43 7.13 -17.76 1.51
N CYS A 44 7.80 -17.59 0.38
CA CYS A 44 7.87 -18.58 -0.69
C CYS A 44 9.33 -18.86 -1.05
N THR A 45 9.71 -20.14 -1.07
CA THR A 45 11.03 -20.57 -1.55
C THR A 45 10.93 -20.95 -3.02
N LEU A 46 11.69 -20.28 -3.88
CA LEU A 46 11.78 -20.60 -5.29
C LEU A 46 13.02 -21.46 -5.54
N HIS A 47 12.83 -22.60 -6.20
CA HIS A 47 13.91 -23.52 -6.55
C HIS A 47 14.32 -23.35 -8.02
N GLY A 48 15.64 -23.41 -8.27
CA GLY A 48 16.22 -23.26 -9.61
C GLY A 48 16.73 -21.86 -9.90
N THR A 49 17.06 -21.60 -11.17
CA THR A 49 17.61 -20.31 -11.60
C THR A 49 16.49 -19.28 -11.73
N LEU A 50 16.57 -18.22 -10.92
CA LEU A 50 15.64 -17.09 -10.97
C LEU A 50 16.23 -15.93 -11.77
N ASN A 51 15.51 -15.47 -12.80
CA ASN A 51 15.81 -14.19 -13.43
C ASN A 51 15.23 -13.07 -12.56
N ILE A 52 16.10 -12.44 -11.76
CA ILE A 52 15.73 -11.39 -10.81
C ILE A 52 15.08 -10.19 -11.51
N SER A 53 15.65 -9.72 -12.64
CA SER A 53 15.10 -8.57 -13.37
C SER A 53 13.68 -8.84 -13.89
N ALA A 54 13.44 -10.04 -14.42
CA ALA A 54 12.11 -10.42 -14.88
C ALA A 54 11.11 -10.53 -13.71
N PHE A 55 11.55 -11.03 -12.55
CA PHE A 55 10.74 -11.12 -11.34
C PHE A 55 10.36 -9.73 -10.81
N GLU A 56 11.31 -8.82 -10.68
CA GLU A 56 11.07 -7.43 -10.24
C GLU A 56 10.05 -6.73 -11.16
N GLN A 57 10.21 -6.88 -12.48
CA GLN A 57 9.28 -6.34 -13.46
C GLN A 57 7.88 -6.96 -13.35
N ALA A 58 7.80 -8.27 -13.12
CA ALA A 58 6.53 -8.95 -12.93
C ALA A 58 5.80 -8.44 -11.68
N CYS A 59 6.50 -8.30 -10.56
CA CYS A 59 5.93 -7.73 -9.33
C CYS A 59 5.49 -6.27 -9.52
N GLN A 60 6.28 -5.45 -10.21
CA GLN A 60 5.89 -4.08 -10.54
C GLN A 60 4.61 -4.04 -11.39
N ARG A 61 4.48 -4.93 -12.38
CA ARG A 61 3.24 -5.02 -13.19
C ARG A 61 2.01 -5.37 -12.34
N VAL A 62 2.15 -6.20 -11.30
CA VAL A 62 1.06 -6.50 -10.37
C VAL A 62 0.67 -5.23 -9.59
N VAL A 63 1.64 -4.47 -9.08
CA VAL A 63 1.37 -3.17 -8.40
C VAL A 63 0.67 -2.19 -9.34
N ASP A 64 1.16 -2.03 -10.56
CA ASP A 64 0.59 -1.10 -11.54
C ASP A 64 -0.85 -1.48 -11.89
N ARG A 65 -1.11 -2.79 -12.07
CA ARG A 65 -2.42 -3.33 -12.45
C ARG A 65 -3.49 -3.18 -11.36
N HIS A 66 -3.12 -3.29 -10.08
CA HIS A 66 -4.09 -3.36 -8.98
C HIS A 66 -4.08 -2.06 -8.15
N PRO A 67 -5.11 -1.19 -8.27
CA PRO A 67 -5.15 0.12 -7.59
C PRO A 67 -4.90 0.05 -6.09
N ILE A 68 -5.42 -0.99 -5.41
CA ILE A 68 -5.27 -1.17 -3.97
C ILE A 68 -3.81 -1.27 -3.50
N LEU A 69 -2.90 -1.75 -4.36
CA LEU A 69 -1.47 -1.82 -4.07
C LEU A 69 -0.76 -0.47 -4.22
N ARG A 70 -1.46 0.53 -4.76
CA ARG A 70 -1.02 1.94 -4.92
C ARG A 70 -1.86 2.90 -4.07
N THR A 71 -2.67 2.37 -3.14
CA THR A 71 -3.57 3.16 -2.31
C THR A 71 -2.91 3.55 -0.99
N ALA A 72 -3.05 4.81 -0.60
CA ALA A 72 -2.76 5.30 0.74
C ALA A 72 -4.06 5.67 1.47
N PHE A 73 -4.08 5.51 2.79
CA PHE A 73 -5.16 6.04 3.63
C PHE A 73 -4.74 7.40 4.19
N VAL A 74 -5.63 8.38 4.09
CA VAL A 74 -5.45 9.73 4.65
C VAL A 74 -6.61 10.05 5.58
N TRP A 75 -6.30 10.61 6.75
CA TRP A 75 -7.30 10.86 7.80
C TRP A 75 -7.04 12.14 8.59
N GLU A 76 -5.81 12.64 8.60
CA GLU A 76 -5.46 13.87 9.33
C GLU A 76 -6.11 15.09 8.66
N ASN A 77 -6.76 15.94 9.47
CA ASN A 77 -7.42 17.17 9.03
C ASN A 77 -8.52 16.97 7.97
N LEU A 78 -9.19 15.82 7.98
CA LEU A 78 -10.34 15.51 7.13
C LEU A 78 -11.56 15.15 7.98
N GLU A 79 -12.76 15.50 7.52
CA GLU A 79 -14.01 15.12 8.18
C GLU A 79 -14.21 13.60 8.20
N LYS A 80 -13.82 12.92 7.12
CA LYS A 80 -13.87 11.46 6.97
C LYS A 80 -12.56 10.98 6.35
N PRO A 81 -12.03 9.81 6.77
CA PRO A 81 -10.86 9.24 6.14
C PRO A 81 -11.15 8.89 4.68
N LEU A 82 -10.13 9.02 3.83
CA LEU A 82 -10.18 8.69 2.42
C LEU A 82 -9.11 7.67 2.04
N GLN A 83 -9.42 6.85 1.05
CA GLN A 83 -8.45 6.05 0.33
C GLN A 83 -8.08 6.82 -0.94
N VAL A 84 -6.79 7.11 -1.11
CA VAL A 84 -6.26 7.87 -2.25
C VAL A 84 -5.44 6.92 -3.09
N VAL A 85 -5.88 6.72 -4.33
CA VAL A 85 -5.22 5.87 -5.32
C VAL A 85 -4.17 6.68 -6.05
N GLY A 86 -2.91 6.23 -6.02
CA GLY A 86 -1.82 6.94 -6.70
C GLY A 86 -1.51 6.36 -8.08
N GLN A 87 -1.53 7.16 -9.14
CA GLN A 87 -1.33 6.75 -10.56
C GLN A 87 -0.18 5.75 -10.75
N ARG A 88 0.97 6.00 -10.14
CA ARG A 88 2.09 5.04 -10.09
C ARG A 88 2.77 5.04 -8.73
N VAL A 89 3.27 3.88 -8.34
CA VAL A 89 4.16 3.71 -7.19
C VAL A 89 5.25 2.73 -7.58
N LYS A 90 6.51 3.07 -7.28
CA LYS A 90 7.64 2.14 -7.46
C LYS A 90 7.64 1.14 -6.30
N LEU A 91 7.59 -0.15 -6.60
CA LEU A 91 7.68 -1.21 -5.60
C LEU A 91 9.07 -1.17 -4.92
N PRO A 92 9.15 -1.07 -3.58
CA PRO A 92 10.42 -0.98 -2.86
C PRO A 92 11.01 -2.38 -2.60
N LEU A 93 11.36 -3.10 -3.66
CA LEU A 93 12.05 -4.39 -3.51
C LEU A 93 13.45 -4.18 -2.92
N LYS A 94 13.77 -5.03 -1.94
CA LYS A 94 15.11 -5.16 -1.34
C LYS A 94 15.55 -6.61 -1.54
N GLN A 95 16.79 -6.77 -1.98
CA GLN A 95 17.47 -8.06 -2.10
C GLN A 95 18.23 -8.35 -0.81
#